data_AF-A0A9R1WDS8-F1
#
_entry.id   AF-A0A9R1WDS8-F1
#
_cell.length_a   1.000
_cell.length_b   1.000
_cell.length_c   1.000
_cell.angle_alpha   90.00
_cell.angle_beta   90.00
_cell.angle_gamma   90.00
#
_symmetry.space_group_name_H-M   'P 1'
#
loop_
_entity.id
_entity.type
_entity.pdbx_description
1 polymer ?
#
loop_
_entity_poly.entity_id
_entity_poly.type
_entity_poly.pdbx_seq_one_letter_code
_entity_poly.pdbx_strand_id
1 'polypeptide(L)'
;MGGKQFIDACAAPRNKTIHLAVVMKGEGKIIACELNKDRVKRLEHTTNLAGVTNVEVLHENFMNLNPEDELYSKVRTILLDLSCSGSRIVADRLDYLLPSHSSGNGDGDDVGRLHKPAAFQEKALIHALSCKLEFNNSGEGIMVTCKPQIWNVWQYELVKAD
;
A
#
# COMPACT_ATOMS: atom_id res chain seq x y z
N MET A 1 14.68 -17.41 -16.65
CA MET A 1 13.34 -16.79 -16.49
C MET A 1 13.49 -15.54 -15.61
N GLY A 2 13.72 -14.39 -16.22
CA GLY A 2 13.89 -13.10 -15.53
C GLY A 2 12.63 -12.25 -15.69
N GLY A 3 11.65 -12.43 -14.81
CA GLY A 3 10.43 -11.61 -14.78
C GLY A 3 10.60 -10.42 -13.84
N LYS A 4 9.99 -9.27 -14.19
CA LYS A 4 9.93 -8.08 -13.33
C LYS A 4 9.18 -8.42 -12.04
N GLN A 5 9.73 -8.01 -10.89
CA GLN A 5 9.05 -8.13 -9.60
C GLN A 5 8.55 -6.78 -9.11
N PHE A 6 7.40 -6.79 -8.46
CA PHE A 6 6.75 -5.65 -7.85
C PHE A 6 6.55 -5.95 -6.37
N ILE A 7 6.73 -4.96 -5.50
CA ILE A 7 6.32 -5.04 -4.10
C ILE A 7 5.11 -4.14 -3.91
N ASP A 8 4.04 -4.65 -3.31
CA ASP A 8 2.98 -3.84 -2.71
C ASP A 8 3.21 -3.82 -1.20
N ALA A 9 3.67 -2.68 -0.68
CA ALA A 9 4.11 -2.56 0.71
C ALA A 9 2.97 -2.63 1.74
N CYS A 10 1.73 -2.37 1.32
CA CYS A 10 0.55 -2.30 2.19
C CYS A 10 -0.68 -2.81 1.42
N ALA A 11 -0.70 -4.12 1.18
CA ALA A 11 -1.52 -4.73 0.13
C ALA A 11 -3.04 -4.80 0.44
N ALA A 12 -3.44 -5.23 1.63
CA ALA A 12 -4.85 -5.19 2.01
C ALA A 12 -5.20 -3.81 2.61
N PRO A 13 -6.49 -3.46 2.81
CA PRO A 13 -7.71 -4.16 2.40
C PRO A 13 -8.18 -3.83 0.97
N ARG A 14 -7.43 -3.02 0.21
CA ARG A 14 -7.88 -2.50 -1.09
C ARG A 14 -7.50 -3.45 -2.23
N ASN A 15 -8.34 -3.50 -3.27
CA ASN A 15 -8.11 -4.33 -4.46
C ASN A 15 -6.98 -3.81 -5.38
N LYS A 16 -6.04 -2.98 -4.88
CA LYS A 16 -4.96 -2.42 -5.71
C LYS A 16 -3.96 -3.48 -6.13
N THR A 17 -3.61 -4.40 -5.24
CA THR A 17 -2.76 -5.55 -5.57
C THR A 17 -3.36 -6.36 -6.71
N ILE A 18 -4.67 -6.60 -6.68
CA ILE A 18 -5.40 -7.33 -7.73
C ILE A 18 -5.45 -6.51 -9.02
N HIS A 19 -5.72 -5.21 -8.93
CA HIS A 19 -5.71 -4.33 -10.09
C HIS A 19 -4.33 -4.31 -10.77
N LEU A 20 -3.26 -4.22 -9.99
CA LEU A 20 -1.88 -4.31 -10.48
C LEU A 20 -1.63 -5.66 -11.16
N ALA A 21 -2.07 -6.77 -10.57
CA ALA A 21 -1.96 -8.10 -11.15
C ALA A 21 -2.68 -8.22 -12.51
N VAL A 22 -3.87 -7.62 -12.64
CA VAL A 22 -4.63 -7.57 -13.90
C VAL A 22 -3.94 -6.69 -14.93
N VAL A 23 -3.42 -5.52 -14.55
CA VAL A 23 -2.67 -4.63 -15.45
C VAL A 23 -1.39 -5.30 -15.94
N MET A 24 -0.73 -6.08 -15.08
CA MET A 24 0.43 -6.91 -15.43
C MET A 24 0.05 -8.14 -16.27
N LYS A 25 -1.24 -8.40 -16.51
CA LYS A 25 -1.75 -9.53 -17.31
C LYS A 25 -1.22 -10.90 -16.85
N GLY A 26 -0.98 -11.05 -15.54
CA GLY A 26 -0.41 -12.27 -14.98
C GLY A 26 1.08 -12.48 -15.24
N GLU A 27 1.78 -11.53 -15.87
CA GLU A 27 3.23 -11.59 -16.06
C GLU A 27 3.97 -11.11 -14.80
N GLY A 28 5.24 -11.53 -14.66
CA GLY A 28 6.08 -11.14 -13.52
C GLY A 28 5.60 -11.72 -12.19
N LYS A 29 5.94 -11.04 -11.08
CA LYS A 29 5.55 -11.44 -9.73
C LYS A 29 5.26 -10.21 -8.88
N ILE A 30 4.21 -10.25 -8.08
CA ILE A 30 3.85 -9.24 -7.10
C ILE A 30 4.02 -9.85 -5.70
N ILE A 31 4.82 -9.21 -4.86
CA ILE A 31 5.00 -9.55 -3.44
C ILE A 31 4.15 -8.57 -2.64
N ALA A 32 3.10 -9.06 -2.03
CA ALA A 32 2.07 -8.26 -1.38
C ALA A 32 2.19 -8.35 0.15
N CYS A 33 2.75 -7.31 0.77
CA CYS A 33 3.01 -7.26 2.21
C CYS A 33 1.77 -6.81 2.99
N GLU A 34 1.41 -7.54 4.03
CA GLU A 34 0.34 -7.16 4.95
C GLU A 34 0.67 -7.66 6.37
N LEU A 35 0.59 -6.74 7.35
CA LEU A 35 0.91 -7.04 8.74
C LEU A 35 -0.26 -7.67 9.51
N ASN A 36 -1.49 -7.44 9.08
CA ASN A 36 -2.66 -7.98 9.76
C ASN A 36 -3.06 -9.35 9.19
N LYS A 37 -2.97 -10.38 10.03
CA LYS A 37 -3.29 -11.78 9.67
C LYS A 37 -4.69 -12.00 9.09
N ASP A 38 -5.72 -11.30 9.56
CA ASP A 38 -7.07 -11.46 9.02
C ASP A 38 -7.22 -10.81 7.64
N ARG A 39 -6.50 -9.70 7.43
CA ARG A 39 -6.38 -9.04 6.13
C ARG A 39 -5.57 -9.86 5.13
N VAL A 40 -4.54 -10.58 5.58
CA VAL A 40 -3.81 -11.57 4.75
C VAL A 40 -4.77 -12.63 4.20
N LYS A 41 -5.55 -13.29 5.07
CA LYS A 41 -6.53 -14.31 4.64
C LYS A 41 -7.53 -13.75 3.64
N ARG A 42 -7.98 -12.50 3.85
CA ARG A 42 -8.90 -11.83 2.91
C ARG A 42 -8.22 -11.55 1.58
N LEU A 43 -6.97 -11.09 1.59
CA LEU A 43 -6.22 -10.82 0.37
C LEU A 43 -6.03 -12.11 -0.42
N GLU A 44 -5.57 -13.19 0.21
CA GLU A 44 -5.42 -14.52 -0.40
C GLU A 44 -6.74 -15.03 -1.00
N HIS A 45 -7.84 -14.89 -0.26
CA HIS A 45 -9.16 -15.28 -0.77
C HIS A 45 -9.55 -14.46 -2.01
N THR A 46 -9.31 -13.15 -1.98
CA THR A 46 -9.71 -12.26 -3.07
C THR A 46 -8.82 -12.43 -4.31
N THR A 47 -7.51 -12.68 -4.13
CA THR A 47 -6.60 -13.01 -5.25
C THR A 47 -7.01 -14.33 -5.91
N ASN A 48 -7.38 -15.34 -5.13
CA ASN A 48 -7.88 -16.61 -5.64
C ASN A 48 -9.18 -16.45 -6.42
N LEU A 49 -10.15 -15.69 -5.88
CA LEU A 49 -11.42 -15.40 -6.56
C LEU A 49 -11.22 -14.61 -7.85
N ALA A 50 -10.25 -13.69 -7.90
CA ALA A 50 -9.93 -12.92 -9.10
C ALA A 50 -9.16 -13.73 -10.15
N GLY A 51 -8.72 -14.95 -9.84
CA GLY A 51 -7.95 -15.81 -10.74
C GLY A 51 -6.55 -15.28 -11.05
N VAL A 52 -6.00 -14.40 -10.20
CA VAL A 52 -4.65 -13.87 -10.38
C VAL A 52 -3.63 -14.82 -9.75
N THR A 53 -2.65 -15.25 -10.53
CA THR A 53 -1.68 -16.29 -10.14
C THR A 53 -0.27 -15.76 -9.88
N ASN A 54 -0.02 -14.49 -10.21
CA ASN A 54 1.28 -13.82 -10.06
C ASN A 54 1.41 -13.03 -8.75
N VAL A 55 0.49 -13.20 -7.79
CA VAL A 55 0.52 -12.53 -6.49
C VAL A 55 0.94 -13.51 -5.39
N GLU A 56 2.00 -13.18 -4.67
CA GLU A 56 2.42 -13.84 -3.44
C GLU A 56 2.07 -12.94 -2.25
N VAL A 57 1.24 -13.42 -1.34
CA VAL A 57 0.88 -12.69 -0.12
C VAL A 57 1.89 -13.00 0.97
N LEU A 58 2.53 -11.97 1.51
CA LEU A 58 3.52 -12.05 2.56
C LEU A 58 2.97 -11.42 3.84
N HIS A 59 2.80 -12.24 4.89
CA HIS A 59 2.41 -11.77 6.21
C HIS A 59 3.63 -11.19 6.94
N GLU A 60 4.03 -9.98 6.56
CA GLU A 60 5.21 -9.29 7.08
C GLU A 60 5.00 -7.77 7.04
N ASN A 61 5.69 -7.04 7.92
CA ASN A 61 5.80 -5.60 7.83
C ASN A 61 6.80 -5.26 6.71
N PHE A 62 6.39 -4.45 5.73
CA PHE A 62 7.28 -3.98 4.66
C PHE A 62 8.60 -3.41 5.20
N MET A 63 8.58 -2.71 6.34
CA MET A 63 9.77 -2.12 6.97
C MET A 63 10.80 -3.16 7.46
N ASN A 64 10.41 -4.42 7.58
CA ASN A 64 11.27 -5.52 8.00
C ASN A 64 11.93 -6.24 6.83
N LEU A 65 11.53 -5.94 5.59
CA LEU A 65 12.17 -6.53 4.42
C LEU A 65 13.61 -6.03 4.35
N ASN A 66 14.56 -6.93 4.18
CA ASN A 66 15.94 -6.52 4.01
C ASN A 66 16.16 -6.05 2.55
N PRO A 67 16.50 -4.77 2.32
CA PRO A 67 16.79 -4.23 0.99
C PRO A 67 17.89 -4.97 0.23
N GLU A 68 18.79 -5.64 0.94
CA GLU A 68 19.94 -6.36 0.38
C GLU A 68 19.69 -7.86 0.16
N ASP A 69 18.49 -8.35 0.48
CA ASP A 69 18.14 -9.75 0.25
C ASP A 69 18.09 -10.06 -1.26
N GLU A 70 18.75 -11.14 -1.68
CA GLU A 70 18.74 -11.60 -3.07
C GLU A 70 17.33 -11.90 -3.58
N LEU A 71 16.38 -12.24 -2.68
CA LEU A 71 14.97 -12.43 -3.00
C LEU A 71 14.34 -11.21 -3.67
N TYR A 72 14.79 -10.00 -3.30
CA TYR A 72 14.27 -8.72 -3.81
C TYR A 72 15.16 -8.08 -4.88
N SER A 73 16.26 -8.73 -5.28
CA SER A 73 17.20 -8.24 -6.31
C SER A 73 16.55 -7.96 -7.68
N LYS A 74 15.36 -8.54 -7.95
CA LYS A 74 14.62 -8.36 -9.20
C LYS A 74 13.43 -7.42 -9.07
N VAL A 75 13.26 -6.80 -7.92
CA VAL A 75 12.22 -5.79 -7.70
C VAL A 75 12.57 -4.56 -8.52
N ARG A 76 11.64 -4.14 -9.37
CA ARG A 76 11.77 -2.95 -10.22
C ARG A 76 10.81 -1.84 -9.81
N THR A 77 9.78 -2.18 -9.06
CA THR A 77 8.76 -1.21 -8.65
C THR A 77 8.24 -1.53 -7.26
N ILE A 78 8.11 -0.51 -6.43
CA ILE A 78 7.46 -0.60 -5.12
C ILE A 78 6.22 0.29 -5.14
N LEU A 79 5.06 -0.29 -4.88
CA LEU A 79 3.81 0.40 -4.63
C LEU A 79 3.69 0.72 -3.13
N LEU A 80 3.75 2.01 -2.81
CA LEU A 80 3.51 2.53 -1.48
C LEU A 80 2.10 3.09 -1.38
N ASP A 81 1.16 2.24 -1.00
CA ASP A 81 -0.25 2.58 -0.83
C ASP A 81 -0.60 2.99 0.60
N LEU A 82 0.05 4.06 1.06
CA LEU A 82 0.04 4.47 2.46
C LEU A 82 -1.17 5.36 2.75
N SER A 83 -2.20 4.79 3.37
CA SER A 83 -3.33 5.58 3.88
C SER A 83 -2.88 6.52 5.00
N CYS A 84 -3.00 7.84 4.81
CA CYS A 84 -2.99 8.80 5.92
C CYS A 84 -4.04 8.35 6.94
N SER A 85 -3.68 8.17 8.21
CA SER A 85 -4.60 7.56 9.17
C SER A 85 -5.92 8.29 9.23
N GLY A 86 -7.01 7.53 9.20
CA GLY A 86 -8.09 7.74 10.15
C GLY A 86 -8.78 9.10 10.16
N SER A 87 -8.73 9.88 9.07
CA SER A 87 -9.68 10.95 8.82
C SER A 87 -11.03 10.31 8.51
N ARG A 88 -11.69 9.87 9.59
CA ARG A 88 -13.09 9.48 9.73
C ARG A 88 -13.76 8.95 8.45
N ILE A 89 -13.90 7.62 8.39
CA ILE A 89 -15.19 7.01 7.97
C ILE A 89 -16.22 7.38 9.04
N VAL A 90 -16.54 8.66 9.15
CA VAL A 90 -17.72 9.11 9.89
C VAL A 90 -18.61 9.91 8.96
N ALA A 91 -18.17 10.23 7.74
CA ALA A 91 -19.06 10.72 6.69
C ALA A 91 -19.97 9.59 6.13
N ASP A 92 -19.41 8.37 5.98
CA ASP A 92 -20.05 7.28 5.22
C ASP A 92 -20.65 6.17 6.10
N ARG A 93 -20.31 6.16 7.39
CA ARG A 93 -21.09 5.44 8.38
C ARG A 93 -22.08 6.42 8.97
N LEU A 94 -23.36 6.10 8.80
CA LEU A 94 -24.54 6.79 9.31
C LEU A 94 -24.61 6.76 10.86
N ASP A 95 -23.48 6.93 11.53
CA ASP A 95 -23.31 6.82 12.98
C ASP A 95 -24.01 7.99 13.70
N TYR A 96 -24.27 9.10 13.01
CA TYR A 96 -25.04 10.23 13.53
C TYR A 96 -26.54 9.95 13.71
N LEU A 97 -27.07 8.86 13.13
CA LEU A 97 -28.46 8.44 13.38
C LEU A 97 -28.60 7.57 14.64
N LEU A 98 -27.50 7.21 15.30
CA LEU A 98 -27.55 6.44 16.53
C LEU A 98 -27.70 7.40 17.74
N PRO A 99 -28.78 7.31 18.54
CA PRO A 99 -29.04 8.25 19.65
C PRO A 99 -28.05 8.17 20.82
N SER A 100 -26.99 7.37 20.73
CA SER A 100 -26.18 6.95 21.88
C SER A 100 -24.96 7.81 22.20
N HIS A 101 -24.73 8.96 21.54
CA HIS A 101 -23.58 9.81 21.88
C HIS A 101 -24.00 11.26 22.13
N SER A 102 -24.46 11.52 23.36
CA SER A 102 -24.46 12.85 23.94
C SER A 102 -23.04 13.23 24.37
N SER A 103 -22.57 14.37 23.85
CA SER A 103 -21.61 15.34 24.40
C SER A 103 -20.26 14.88 24.96
N GLY A 104 -19.17 15.39 24.35
CA GLY A 104 -17.85 15.46 24.97
C GLY A 104 -16.81 16.21 24.13
N ASN A 105 -16.72 17.53 24.36
CA ASN A 105 -15.61 18.49 24.16
C ASN A 105 -14.77 18.55 22.85
N GLY A 106 -14.59 19.80 22.39
CA GLY A 106 -13.73 20.18 21.27
C GLY A 106 -12.23 20.30 21.58
N ASP A 107 -11.53 20.65 20.50
CA ASP A 107 -10.24 21.33 20.41
C ASP A 107 -9.01 20.65 21.03
N GLY A 108 -8.19 20.00 20.17
CA GLY A 108 -6.77 19.76 20.47
C GLY A 108 -6.08 18.52 19.87
N ASP A 109 -6.79 17.49 19.39
CA ASP A 109 -6.21 16.17 19.09
C ASP A 109 -6.14 15.80 17.59
N ASP A 110 -6.40 16.75 16.67
CA ASP A 110 -6.40 16.47 15.23
C ASP A 110 -4.96 16.47 14.65
N VAL A 111 -4.11 17.38 15.13
CA VAL A 111 -2.70 17.49 14.69
C VAL A 111 -1.87 16.28 15.13
N GLY A 112 -2.09 15.77 16.35
CA GLY A 112 -1.42 14.56 16.85
C GLY A 112 -1.82 13.27 16.11
N ARG A 113 -3.03 13.24 15.53
CA ARG A 113 -3.50 12.14 14.67
C ARG A 113 -2.92 12.20 13.26
N LEU A 114 -2.66 13.39 12.73
CA LEU A 114 -2.04 13.59 11.40
C LEU A 114 -0.51 13.43 11.40
N HIS A 115 0.17 13.62 12.53
CA HIS A 115 1.64 13.46 12.61
C HIS A 115 2.11 12.00 12.57
N LYS A 116 1.36 11.06 13.17
CA LYS A 116 1.76 9.63 13.21
C LYS A 116 1.79 8.96 11.82
N PRO A 117 0.83 9.22 10.93
CA PRO A 117 0.83 8.69 9.56
C PRO A 117 1.88 9.32 8.67
N ALA A 118 2.10 10.62 8.79
CA ALA A 118 3.12 11.31 8.00
C ALA A 118 4.51 10.75 8.31
N ALA A 119 4.82 10.51 9.59
CA ALA A 119 6.09 9.90 10.00
C ALA A 119 6.22 8.45 9.50
N PHE A 120 5.13 7.68 9.46
CA PHE A 120 5.16 6.34 8.87
C PHE A 120 5.35 6.39 7.35
N GLN A 121 4.70 7.34 6.68
CA GLN A 121 4.82 7.52 5.23
C GLN A 121 6.25 7.87 4.82
N GLU A 122 6.86 8.80 5.53
CA GLU A 122 8.24 9.20 5.33
C GLU A 122 9.19 8.01 5.53
N LYS A 123 9.03 7.27 6.65
CA LYS A 123 9.85 6.08 6.92
C LYS A 123 9.69 5.00 5.85
N ALA A 124 8.46 4.73 5.41
CA ALA A 124 8.19 3.75 4.37
C ALA A 124 8.79 4.17 3.03
N LEU A 125 8.75 5.46 2.70
CA LEU A 125 9.40 6.01 1.50
C LEU A 125 10.93 5.87 1.59
N ILE A 126 11.54 6.27 2.71
CA ILE A 126 12.99 6.13 2.93
C ILE A 126 13.41 4.66 2.83
N HIS A 127 12.63 3.75 3.41
CA HIS A 127 12.91 2.32 3.33
C HIS A 127 12.80 1.80 1.89
N ALA A 128 11.76 2.19 1.15
CA ALA A 128 11.63 1.83 -0.25
C ALA A 128 12.78 2.38 -1.13
N LEU A 129 13.27 3.59 -0.82
CA LEU A 129 14.45 4.17 -1.49
C LEU A 129 15.76 3.44 -1.14
N SER A 130 15.83 2.80 0.03
CA SER A 130 16.99 1.99 0.41
C SER A 130 17.06 0.64 -0.31
N CYS A 131 15.95 0.16 -0.90
CA CYS A 131 15.96 -0.98 -1.80
C CYS A 131 16.85 -0.67 -3.00
N LYS A 132 17.82 -1.55 -3.29
CA LYS A 132 18.69 -1.47 -4.48
C LYS A 132 17.86 -1.77 -5.73
N LEU A 133 17.07 -0.79 -6.13
CA LEU A 133 16.25 -0.85 -7.32
C LEU A 133 17.07 -0.22 -8.45
N GLU A 134 17.59 -1.02 -9.38
CA GLU A 134 18.14 -0.43 -10.60
C GLU A 134 16.98 -0.11 -11.53
N PHE A 135 16.69 1.19 -11.71
CA PHE A 135 15.67 1.69 -12.61
C PHE A 135 16.28 1.93 -13.99
N ASN A 136 16.48 0.85 -14.75
CA ASN A 136 17.12 0.92 -16.06
C ASN A 136 16.12 1.19 -17.19
N ASN A 137 14.80 1.15 -16.91
CA ASN A 137 13.75 1.33 -17.91
C ASN A 137 12.65 2.31 -17.48
N SER A 138 11.95 2.88 -18.46
CA SER A 138 10.73 3.65 -18.23
C SER A 138 9.65 2.78 -17.55
N GLY A 139 9.10 3.25 -16.43
CA GLY A 139 8.04 2.56 -15.67
C GLY A 139 8.54 1.78 -14.45
N GLU A 140 9.85 1.77 -14.21
CA GLU A 140 10.46 1.29 -12.97
C GLU A 140 10.58 2.47 -12.00
N GLY A 141 10.35 2.27 -10.70
CA GLY A 141 10.29 3.37 -9.74
C GLY A 141 9.57 3.06 -8.44
N ILE A 142 9.51 4.02 -7.54
CA ILE A 142 8.62 3.97 -6.38
C ILE A 142 7.34 4.71 -6.73
N MET A 143 6.21 4.02 -6.61
CA MET A 143 4.89 4.54 -6.90
C MET A 143 4.17 4.80 -5.60
N VAL A 144 4.04 6.07 -5.23
CA VAL A 144 3.35 6.46 -3.99
C VAL A 144 1.91 6.82 -4.33
N THR A 145 0.94 6.24 -3.62
CA THR A 145 -0.45 6.67 -3.73
C THR A 145 -0.98 7.12 -2.39
N CYS A 146 -1.30 8.41 -2.28
CA CYS A 146 -2.04 8.99 -1.17
C CYS A 146 -3.41 9.45 -1.70
N LYS A 147 -4.52 9.04 -1.09
CA LYS A 147 -5.86 9.50 -1.49
C LYS A 147 -6.22 10.78 -0.72
N PRO A 148 -6.54 11.90 -1.39
CA PRO A 148 -7.68 12.74 -1.03
C PRO A 148 -8.97 12.02 -1.45
N GLN A 149 -10.05 12.14 -0.67
CA GLN A 149 -11.27 11.33 -0.77
C GLN A 149 -12.15 11.52 -2.01
N ILE A 150 -11.72 12.20 -3.07
CA ILE A 150 -12.57 12.43 -4.26
C ILE A 150 -12.08 11.57 -5.42
N TRP A 151 -12.92 10.64 -5.87
CA TRP A 151 -12.68 9.78 -7.01
C TRP A 151 -12.81 10.59 -8.30
N ASN A 152 -11.68 10.81 -8.98
CA ASN A 152 -11.42 10.60 -10.41
C ASN A 152 -10.01 11.13 -10.67
N VAL A 153 -9.17 10.35 -11.35
CA VAL A 153 -7.71 10.54 -11.56
C VAL A 153 -6.85 9.89 -10.46
N TRP A 154 -6.25 8.76 -10.82
CA TRP A 154 -5.13 8.16 -10.11
C TRP A 154 -3.88 8.97 -10.47
N GLN A 155 -3.40 9.83 -9.57
CA GLN A 155 -2.06 10.41 -9.70
C GLN A 155 -1.06 9.35 -9.24
N TYR A 156 -0.43 8.71 -10.22
CA TYR A 156 0.83 8.00 -9.99
C TYR A 156 1.93 9.04 -10.02
N GLU A 157 2.45 9.40 -8.85
CA GLU A 157 3.70 10.17 -8.81
C GLU A 157 4.84 9.15 -8.78
N LEU A 158 5.54 9.04 -9.92
CA LEU A 158 6.79 8.30 -10.01
C LEU A 158 7.85 9.15 -9.34
N VAL A 159 8.25 8.76 -8.12
CA VAL A 159 9.50 9.26 -7.56
C VAL A 159 10.61 8.46 -8.24
N LYS A 160 11.29 9.09 -9.19
CA LYS A 160 12.57 8.58 -9.69
C LYS A 160 13.59 8.82 -8.59
N ALA A 161 14.25 7.76 -8.12
CA ALA A 161 15.47 7.93 -7.34
C ALA A 161 16.59 8.27 -8.34
N ASP A 162 17.20 9.44 -8.18
CA ASP A 162 18.31 9.93 -9.01
C ASP A 162 19.59 9.11 -8.83
#